data_AF-A0A953FDE9-F1
#
_entry.id   AF-A0A953FDE9-F1
#
_cell.length_a   1.000
_cell.length_b   1.000
_cell.length_c   1.000
_cell.angle_alpha   90.00
_cell.angle_beta   90.00
_cell.angle_gamma   90.00
#
_symmetry.space_group_name_H-M   'P 1'
#
loop_
_entity.id
_entity.type
_entity.pdbx_description
1 polymer ?
#
loop_
_entity_poly.entity_id
_entity_poly.type
_entity_poly.pdbx_seq_one_letter_code
_entity_poly.pdbx_strand_id
1 'polypeptide(L)'
;METKKVKACFTITFTEQQYVHARAYVEDMKRHPRRMYWRGKEGKSEDELVMEQIAHRILSGFYHDDPLSAGKYIVRLDSSMNASA
;
A
#
# COMPACT_ATOMS: atom_id res chain seq x y z
N MET A 1 -10.91 -22.89 -7.00
CA MET A 1 -11.01 -22.18 -5.71
C MET A 1 -11.81 -20.92 -5.95
N GLU A 2 -13.01 -20.80 -5.37
CA GLU A 2 -13.78 -19.55 -5.47
C GLU A 2 -13.15 -18.50 -4.57
N THR A 3 -12.85 -17.32 -5.14
CA THR A 3 -12.30 -16.18 -4.38
C THR A 3 -13.35 -15.10 -4.26
N LYS A 4 -13.48 -14.50 -3.08
CA LYS A 4 -14.32 -13.32 -2.85
C LYS A 4 -13.45 -12.08 -2.86
N LYS A 5 -13.92 -11.01 -3.50
CA LYS A 5 -13.24 -9.70 -3.55
C LYS A 5 -13.98 -8.71 -2.66
N VAL A 6 -13.25 -7.95 -1.87
CA VAL A 6 -13.78 -6.84 -1.06
C VAL A 6 -13.12 -5.55 -1.55
N LYS A 7 -13.92 -4.51 -1.76
CA LYS A 7 -13.42 -3.15 -1.99
C LYS A 7 -13.40 -2.44 -0.65
N ALA A 8 -12.22 -2.03 -0.21
CA ALA A 8 -12.01 -1.27 1.01
C ALA A 8 -11.28 0.03 0.67
N CYS A 9 -11.74 1.14 1.25
CA CYS A 9 -11.07 2.42 1.15
C CYS A 9 -10.39 2.72 2.50
N PHE A 10 -9.11 3.06 2.46
CA PHE A 10 -8.31 3.35 3.66
C PHE A 10 -7.79 4.78 3.59
N THR A 11 -7.81 5.48 4.72
CA THR A 11 -6.98 6.67 4.92
C THR A 11 -5.78 6.28 5.75
N ILE A 12 -4.58 6.54 5.25
CA ILE A 12 -3.33 6.12 5.88
C ILE A 12 -2.47 7.35 6.16
N THR A 13 -1.87 7.41 7.35
CA THR A 13 -0.83 8.40 7.68
C THR A 13 0.54 7.79 7.53
N PHE A 14 1.47 8.52 6.93
CA PHE A 14 2.86 8.11 6.78
C PHE A 14 3.81 9.27 7.09
N THR A 15 5.05 8.94 7.44
CA THR A 15 6.12 9.91 7.70
C THR A 15 6.88 10.26 6.42
N GLU A 16 7.58 11.39 6.41
CA GLU A 16 8.45 11.79 5.30
C GLU A 16 9.50 10.71 4.99
N GLN A 17 10.08 10.08 6.02
CA GLN A 17 11.05 9.00 5.83
C GLN A 17 10.44 7.79 5.11
N GLN A 18 9.18 7.44 5.42
CA GLN A 18 8.46 6.37 4.72
C GLN A 18 8.19 6.73 3.25
N TYR A 19 7.95 8.01 2.95
CA TYR A 19 7.83 8.50 1.58
C TYR A 19 9.15 8.37 0.82
N VAL A 20 10.25 8.87 1.39
CA VAL A 20 11.60 8.76 0.79
C VAL A 20 11.99 7.31 0.52
N HIS A 21 11.73 6.41 1.46
CA HIS A 21 12.01 4.97 1.29
C HIS A 21 11.16 4.34 0.17
N ALA A 22 9.87 4.68 0.10
CA ALA A 22 9.00 4.18 -0.96
C ALA A 22 9.44 4.70 -2.34
N ARG A 23 9.82 5.96 -2.44
CA ARG A 23 10.35 6.56 -3.67
C ARG A 23 11.63 5.86 -4.13
N ALA A 24 12.60 5.68 -3.23
CA ALA A 24 13.84 4.97 -3.54
C ALA A 24 13.58 3.53 -4.04
N TYR A 25 12.59 2.84 -3.47
CA TYR A 25 12.19 1.52 -3.94
C TYR A 25 11.60 1.55 -5.35
N VAL A 26 10.70 2.49 -5.65
CA VAL A 26 10.12 2.65 -7.00
C VAL A 26 11.21 2.94 -8.03
N GLU A 27 12.17 3.80 -7.70
CA GLU A 27 13.32 4.09 -8.55
C GLU A 27 14.18 2.84 -8.82
N ASP A 28 14.41 1.99 -7.80
CA ASP A 28 15.08 0.71 -8.01
C ASP A 28 14.27 -0.23 -8.92
N MET A 29 12.94 -0.27 -8.76
CA MET A 29 12.09 -1.11 -9.61
C MET A 29 12.16 -0.67 -11.07
N LYS A 30 12.27 0.64 -11.34
CA LYS A 30 12.38 1.18 -12.71
C LYS A 30 13.63 0.67 -13.42
N ARG A 31 14.71 0.45 -12.67
CA ARG A 31 15.95 -0.18 -13.18
C ARG A 31 15.79 -1.67 -13.47
N HIS A 32 14.72 -2.29 -12.98
CA HIS A 32 14.44 -3.72 -13.10
C HIS A 32 13.03 -4.01 -13.68
N PRO A 33 12.79 -3.69 -14.96
CA PRO A 33 11.45 -3.75 -15.58
C PRO A 33 10.88 -5.17 -15.70
N ARG A 34 11.72 -6.22 -15.54
CA ARG A 34 11.29 -7.62 -15.62
C ARG A 34 10.75 -8.18 -14.29
N ARG A 35 10.74 -7.39 -13.21
CA ARG A 35 10.27 -7.85 -11.89
C ARG A 35 8.74 -8.00 -11.87
N MET A 36 8.25 -8.97 -11.10
CA MET A 36 6.82 -9.20 -10.88
C MET A 36 6.09 -7.97 -10.30
N TYR A 37 6.82 -7.09 -9.62
CA TYR A 37 6.35 -5.80 -9.14
C TYR A 37 5.48 -5.06 -10.17
N TRP A 38 5.84 -5.12 -11.47
CA TRP A 38 5.19 -4.36 -12.53
C TRP A 38 3.82 -4.89 -12.97
N ARG A 39 3.47 -6.12 -12.59
CA ARG A 39 2.21 -6.75 -13.01
C ARG A 39 1.01 -5.99 -12.43
N GLY A 40 0.15 -5.43 -13.28
CA GLY A 40 -1.02 -4.66 -12.86
C GLY A 40 -0.69 -3.22 -12.43
N LYS A 41 0.49 -2.71 -12.81
CA LYS A 41 0.94 -1.34 -12.59
C LYS A 41 1.14 -0.55 -13.89
N GLU A 42 0.65 -1.09 -15.01
CA GLU A 42 0.78 -0.50 -16.33
C GLU A 42 0.05 0.85 -16.37
N GLY A 43 0.74 1.91 -16.82
CA GLY A 43 0.18 3.25 -16.98
C GLY A 43 0.04 4.09 -15.70
N LYS A 44 0.47 3.58 -14.54
CA LYS A 44 0.50 4.37 -13.29
C LYS A 44 1.60 5.43 -13.32
N SER A 45 1.29 6.61 -12.80
CA SER A 45 2.26 7.67 -12.54
C SER A 45 3.25 7.27 -11.45
N GLU A 46 4.39 7.96 -11.38
CA GLU A 46 5.38 7.76 -10.30
C GLU A 46 4.74 7.94 -8.92
N ASP A 47 3.93 8.99 -8.76
CA ASP A 47 3.26 9.26 -7.48
C ASP A 47 2.31 8.14 -7.09
N GLU A 48 1.53 7.59 -8.02
CA GLU A 48 0.68 6.44 -7.76
C GLU A 48 1.49 5.20 -7.34
N LEU A 49 2.62 4.95 -8.00
CA LEU A 49 3.50 3.82 -7.65
C LEU A 49 4.09 3.99 -6.24
N VAL A 50 4.46 5.21 -5.87
CA VAL A 50 4.98 5.54 -4.54
C VAL A 50 3.90 5.38 -3.48
N MET A 51 2.70 5.93 -3.71
CA MET A 51 1.59 5.81 -2.76
C MET A 51 1.13 4.36 -2.59
N GLU A 52 1.08 3.58 -3.66
CA GLU A 52 0.77 2.15 -3.60
C GLU A 52 1.85 1.38 -2.81
N GLN A 53 3.13 1.74 -2.96
CA GLN A 53 4.21 1.13 -2.20
C GLN A 53 4.13 1.47 -0.71
N ILE A 54 3.77 2.70 -0.35
CA ILE A 54 3.53 3.11 1.05
C ILE A 54 2.38 2.30 1.62
N ALA A 55 1.23 2.28 0.94
CA ALA A 55 0.05 1.54 1.37
C ALA A 55 0.36 0.05 1.54
N HIS A 56 1.04 -0.56 0.57
CA HIS A 56 1.45 -1.96 0.65
C HIS A 56 2.31 -2.22 1.90
N ARG A 57 3.33 -1.41 2.16
CA ARG A 57 4.24 -1.60 3.31
C ARG A 57 3.58 -1.37 4.66
N ILE A 58 2.63 -0.43 4.76
CA ILE A 58 1.88 -0.19 6.00
C ILE A 58 0.92 -1.36 6.27
N LEU A 59 0.13 -1.75 5.26
CA LEU A 59 -0.87 -2.82 5.40
C LEU A 59 -0.23 -4.20 5.60
N SER A 60 0.95 -4.43 5.03
CA SER A 60 1.71 -5.68 5.21
C SER A 60 2.53 -5.73 6.51
N GLY A 61 2.54 -4.64 7.28
CA GLY A 61 3.30 -4.57 8.53
C GLY A 61 4.81 -4.33 8.34
N PHE A 62 5.31 -4.16 7.11
CA PHE A 62 6.75 -4.02 6.81
C PHE A 62 7.40 -2.73 7.32
N TYR A 63 6.61 -1.72 7.69
CA TYR A 63 7.13 -0.54 8.39
C TYR A 63 7.08 -0.69 9.92
N HIS A 64 6.73 -1.87 10.43
CA HIS A 64 6.49 -2.10 11.85
C HIS A 64 7.31 -3.28 12.37
N ASP A 65 7.87 -3.14 13.57
CA ASP A 65 8.49 -4.25 14.31
C ASP A 65 7.45 -5.13 15.02
N ASP A 66 6.18 -4.72 15.03
CA ASP A 66 5.06 -5.45 15.64
C ASP A 66 3.90 -5.64 14.64
N PRO A 67 3.57 -6.90 14.24
CA PRO A 67 2.51 -7.21 13.27
C PRO A 67 1.12 -6.70 13.64
N LEU A 68 0.82 -6.51 14.93
CA LEU A 68 -0.50 -6.09 15.41
C LEU A 68 -0.71 -4.56 15.35
N SER A 69 0.34 -3.80 15.07
CA SER A 69 0.33 -2.33 15.12
C SER A 69 -0.12 -1.64 13.83
N ALA A 70 -0.30 -2.37 12.72
CA ALA A 70 -0.70 -1.80 11.43
C ALA A 70 -1.99 -0.98 11.49
N GLY A 71 -2.91 -1.34 12.40
CA GLY A 71 -4.15 -0.60 12.64
C GLY A 71 -3.95 0.84 13.14
N LYS A 72 -2.82 1.17 13.78
CA LYS A 72 -2.55 2.53 14.31
C LYS A 72 -2.36 3.57 13.20
N TYR A 73 -2.01 3.14 12.00
CA TYR A 73 -1.78 4.02 10.84
C TYR A 73 -2.97 4.09 9.90
N ILE A 74 -3.96 3.21 10.09
CA ILE A 74 -5.25 3.28 9.41
C ILE A 74 -6.11 4.26 10.19
N VAL A 75 -6.22 5.48 9.68
CA VAL A 75 -7.06 6.52 10.28
C VAL A 75 -8.54 6.17 10.15
N ARG A 76 -8.91 5.58 9.01
CA ARG A 76 -10.29 5.22 8.69
C ARG A 76 -10.33 4.07 7.69
N LEU A 77 -11.28 3.16 7.90
CA LEU A 77 -11.66 2.11 6.97
C LEU A 77 -13.14 2.30 6.60
N ASP A 78 -13.39 2.67 5.34
CA ASP A 78 -14.72 2.62 4.76
C ASP A 78 -14.88 1.27 4.06
N SER A 79 -15.61 0.37 4.73
CA SER A 79 -16.01 -0.93 4.22
C SER A 79 -17.52 -0.97 4.06
N SER A 80 -18.01 -1.57 2.98
CA SER A 80 -19.45 -1.82 2.79
C SER A 80 -20.06 -2.71 3.88
N MET A 81 -19.25 -3.32 4.76
CA MET A 81 -19.69 -4.07 5.93
C MET A 81 -19.96 -3.18 7.16
N ASN A 82 -19.43 -1.96 7.21
CA ASN A 82 -19.64 -1.01 8.31
C ASN A 82 -20.82 -0.04 8.06
N ALA A 83 -21.48 -0.12 6.90
CA ALA A 83 -22.61 0.74 6.55
C ALA A 83 -23.95 0.28 7.15
N SER A 84 -23.94 -0.71 8.04
CA SER A 84 -25.11 -1.22 8.75
C SER A 84 -24.86 -1.16 10.26
N ALA A 85 -25.06 0.01 10.85
CA ALA A 85 -25.24 0.20 12.29
C ALA A 85 -26.21 1.35 12.53
#